data_AF-A0A838NEU6-F1
#
_entry.id   AF-A0A838NEU6-F1
#
_cell.length_a   1.000
_cell.length_b   1.000
_cell.length_c   1.000
_cell.angle_alpha   90.00
_cell.angle_beta   90.00
_cell.angle_gamma   90.00
#
_symmetry.space_group_name_H-M   'P 1'
#
loop_
_entity.id
_entity.type
_entity.pdbx_description
1 polymer ?
#
loop_
_entity_poly.entity_id
_entity_poly.type
_entity_poly.pdbx_seq_one_letter_code
_entity_poly.pdbx_strand_id
1 'polypeptide(L)'
;MHNAFLLYMPPGNAQAMIHYEDTIKRKVDLRRLSKFISPDLRARLMSVFGGNSIAVWGSEAGPRNRGSYERMQEGDDVLIVEGSSVRLIGKIAAKIESLSLSRELWKPLRGETDTTWELIYFIANTRELDLPFSEFCRVVGYEPSYRLRGFASIAADKLENFYAKYDDLYSVLVRMQRGESVVQRTPDPAMALGARADAEGLVEIQAEDVEEVFRTDLVSDHVKMQWKLAMLGLKAGERVWVPVADQAKLQRAYEFSSFDPEFTSGIDLPHSYVENIDVVWKQEFRIGAAYEIENSTAIYSGLLRFADLNILAPNTLYPMFIVAPASRKNRLREQLRRPAFRRLELDAKVRFLSYENINDIDSFFSGSSSGLSIDLIVGKSEKVT
;
A
#
# COMPACT_ATOMS: atom_id res chain seq x y z
N MET A 1 -2.72 -0.60 17.66
CA MET A 1 -1.65 -1.55 18.01
C MET A 1 -1.36 -2.35 16.76
N HIS A 2 -0.12 -2.35 16.28
CA HIS A 2 0.28 -3.20 15.15
C HIS A 2 0.47 -4.62 15.66
N ASN A 3 -0.17 -5.61 15.02
CA ASN A 3 0.18 -7.00 15.22
C ASN A 3 0.81 -7.56 13.95
N ALA A 4 1.71 -8.52 14.16
CA ALA A 4 2.35 -9.24 13.09
C ALA A 4 2.45 -10.72 13.46
N PHE A 5 2.28 -11.58 12.45
CA PHE A 5 2.24 -13.02 12.59
C PHE A 5 3.27 -13.68 11.70
N LEU A 6 3.91 -14.72 12.22
CA LEU A 6 4.96 -15.50 11.57
C LEU A 6 4.47 -16.94 11.37
N LEU A 7 4.54 -17.40 10.13
CA LEU A 7 4.13 -18.73 9.72
C LEU A 7 5.34 -19.50 9.21
N TYR A 8 5.76 -20.52 9.96
CA TYR A 8 6.89 -21.35 9.58
C TYR A 8 6.47 -22.49 8.65
N MET A 9 7.09 -22.54 7.47
CA MET A 9 7.05 -23.66 6.56
C MET A 9 8.39 -24.40 6.61
N PRO A 10 8.43 -25.63 7.17
CA PRO A 10 9.66 -26.42 7.18
C PRO A 10 10.13 -26.73 5.75
N PRO A 11 11.44 -26.61 5.48
CA PRO A 11 11.99 -26.99 4.18
C PRO A 11 11.79 -28.49 3.97
N GLY A 12 11.32 -28.88 2.79
CA GLY A 12 11.00 -30.27 2.46
C GLY A 12 9.58 -30.72 2.83
N ASN A 13 8.73 -29.86 3.40
CA ASN A 13 7.29 -30.13 3.49
C ASN A 13 6.65 -29.96 2.10
N ALA A 14 6.59 -31.06 1.33
CA ALA A 14 6.09 -31.06 -0.04
C ALA A 14 4.63 -30.57 -0.13
N GLN A 15 3.78 -30.95 0.83
CA GLN A 15 2.39 -30.54 0.87
C GLN A 15 2.26 -29.02 1.03
N ALA A 16 2.94 -28.45 2.04
CA ALA A 16 2.94 -27.00 2.26
C ALA A 16 3.49 -26.23 1.04
N MET A 17 4.53 -26.76 0.39
CA MET A 17 5.09 -26.15 -0.80
C MET A 17 4.11 -26.14 -1.98
N ILE A 18 3.39 -27.25 -2.20
CA ILE A 18 2.34 -27.33 -3.23
C ILE A 18 1.23 -26.31 -2.93
N HIS A 19 0.79 -26.22 -1.67
CA HIS A 19 -0.21 -25.25 -1.26
C HIS A 19 0.27 -23.81 -1.50
N TYR A 20 1.55 -23.54 -1.24
CA TYR A 20 2.12 -22.20 -1.39
C TYR A 20 2.12 -21.78 -2.85
N GLU A 21 2.55 -22.69 -3.73
CA GLU A 21 2.50 -22.47 -5.16
C GLU A 21 1.05 -22.27 -5.67
N ASP A 22 0.10 -23.08 -5.20
CA ASP A 22 -1.29 -23.04 -5.69
C ASP A 22 -2.08 -21.81 -5.19
N THR A 23 -1.92 -21.45 -3.92
CA THR A 23 -2.82 -20.49 -3.27
C THR A 23 -2.17 -19.17 -2.86
N ILE A 24 -0.84 -19.10 -2.74
CA ILE A 24 -0.09 -17.85 -2.55
C ILE A 24 0.41 -17.29 -3.89
N LYS A 25 1.17 -18.07 -4.67
CA LYS A 25 1.77 -17.56 -5.91
C LYS A 25 0.77 -17.43 -7.04
N ARG A 26 0.01 -18.51 -7.33
CA ARG A 26 -1.01 -18.48 -8.39
C ARG A 26 -2.26 -17.72 -7.99
N LYS A 27 -2.50 -17.58 -6.68
CA LYS A 27 -3.69 -16.95 -6.10
C LYS A 27 -4.99 -17.65 -6.52
N VAL A 28 -6.08 -17.31 -5.85
CA VAL A 28 -7.39 -17.96 -5.99
C VAL A 28 -8.42 -16.98 -6.50
N ASP A 29 -9.08 -17.31 -7.61
CA ASP A 29 -10.19 -16.52 -8.14
C ASP A 29 -11.41 -16.58 -7.20
N LEU A 30 -12.04 -15.43 -6.96
CA LEU A 30 -13.19 -15.31 -6.05
C LEU A 30 -14.36 -16.23 -6.44
N ARG A 31 -14.50 -16.60 -7.72
CA ARG A 31 -15.52 -17.56 -8.19
C ARG A 31 -15.30 -18.97 -7.65
N ARG A 32 -14.04 -19.40 -7.46
CA ARG A 32 -13.70 -20.69 -6.81
C ARG A 32 -14.11 -20.68 -5.34
N LEU A 33 -13.97 -19.54 -4.68
CA LEU A 33 -14.31 -19.36 -3.25
C LEU A 33 -15.83 -19.24 -3.02
N SER A 34 -16.56 -18.62 -3.95
CA SER A 34 -17.94 -18.15 -3.76
C SER A 34 -18.94 -19.21 -3.28
N LYS A 35 -18.70 -20.50 -3.53
CA LYS A 35 -19.57 -21.60 -3.08
C LYS A 35 -19.37 -22.01 -1.62
N PHE A 36 -18.27 -21.58 -1.01
CA PHE A 36 -17.80 -22.05 0.30
C PHE A 36 -17.71 -20.94 1.36
N ILE A 37 -18.05 -19.71 0.99
CA ILE A 37 -17.99 -18.53 1.86
C ILE A 37 -19.37 -17.87 1.97
N SER A 38 -19.61 -17.18 3.08
CA SER A 38 -20.85 -16.43 3.28
C SER A 38 -20.98 -15.24 2.31
N PRO A 39 -22.19 -14.74 2.05
CA PRO A 39 -22.40 -13.52 1.27
C PRO A 39 -21.63 -12.32 1.82
N ASP A 40 -21.57 -12.17 3.15
CA ASP A 40 -20.87 -11.07 3.82
C ASP A 40 -19.35 -11.15 3.60
N LEU A 41 -18.76 -12.33 3.77
CA LEU A 41 -17.34 -12.53 3.51
C LEU A 41 -17.03 -12.32 2.01
N ARG A 42 -17.91 -12.77 1.11
CA ARG A 42 -17.78 -12.52 -0.32
C ARG A 42 -17.81 -11.02 -0.65
N ALA A 43 -18.72 -10.26 -0.04
CA ALA A 43 -18.80 -8.81 -0.21
C ALA A 43 -17.53 -8.12 0.32
N ARG A 44 -17.02 -8.54 1.48
CA ARG A 44 -15.74 -8.04 2.03
C ARG A 44 -14.58 -8.32 1.08
N LEU A 45 -14.42 -9.55 0.62
CA LEU A 45 -13.35 -9.91 -0.32
C LEU A 45 -13.46 -9.16 -1.65
N MET A 46 -14.69 -8.97 -2.17
CA MET A 46 -14.91 -8.15 -3.37
C MET A 46 -14.55 -6.69 -3.12
N SER A 47 -14.82 -6.15 -1.93
CA SER A 47 -14.44 -4.80 -1.56
C SER A 47 -12.91 -4.65 -1.53
N VAL A 48 -12.19 -5.56 -0.88
CA VAL A 48 -10.72 -5.50 -0.71
C VAL A 48 -9.97 -5.79 -2.01
N PHE A 49 -10.37 -6.83 -2.74
CA PHE A 49 -9.61 -7.36 -3.88
C PHE A 49 -10.23 -6.99 -5.24
N GLY A 50 -11.46 -6.47 -5.27
CA GLY A 50 -12.21 -6.28 -6.50
C GLY A 50 -12.38 -7.60 -7.25
N GLY A 51 -12.11 -7.56 -8.55
CA GLY A 51 -12.10 -8.76 -9.41
C GLY A 51 -10.79 -9.54 -9.40
N ASN A 52 -9.79 -9.15 -8.60
CA ASN A 52 -8.46 -9.77 -8.64
C ASN A 52 -8.42 -11.11 -7.87
N SER A 53 -7.53 -12.01 -8.32
CA SER A 53 -7.24 -13.24 -7.60
C SER A 53 -6.59 -12.96 -6.24
N ILE A 54 -6.92 -13.80 -5.26
CA ILE A 54 -6.64 -13.58 -3.84
C ILE A 54 -5.58 -14.56 -3.36
N ALA A 55 -4.56 -14.08 -2.65
CA ALA A 55 -3.64 -14.99 -1.96
C ALA A 55 -4.33 -15.59 -0.74
N VAL A 56 -4.33 -16.92 -0.63
CA VAL A 56 -5.00 -17.65 0.45
C VAL A 56 -4.01 -18.58 1.12
N TRP A 57 -4.08 -18.68 2.43
CA TRP A 57 -3.29 -19.62 3.21
C TRP A 57 -4.12 -20.23 4.33
N GLY A 58 -3.62 -21.32 4.89
CA GLY A 58 -4.34 -22.12 5.88
C GLY A 58 -3.42 -22.61 6.99
N SER A 59 -4.03 -23.03 8.07
CA SER A 59 -3.35 -23.72 9.16
C SER A 59 -4.27 -24.78 9.75
N GLU A 60 -3.69 -25.84 10.32
CA GLU A 60 -4.46 -26.88 11.00
C GLU A 60 -5.23 -26.31 12.20
N ALA A 61 -6.47 -26.75 12.43
CA ALA A 61 -7.36 -26.28 13.50
C ALA A 61 -6.97 -26.72 14.93
N GLY A 62 -5.76 -27.25 15.10
CA GLY A 62 -5.25 -27.76 16.37
C GLY A 62 -4.94 -26.66 17.41
N PRO A 63 -4.81 -27.04 18.69
CA PRO A 63 -4.59 -26.08 19.80
C PRO A 63 -3.37 -25.18 19.61
N ARG A 64 -2.36 -25.67 18.88
CA ARG A 64 -1.12 -24.95 18.59
C ARG A 64 -1.33 -23.68 17.76
N ASN A 65 -2.27 -23.69 16.83
CA ASN A 65 -2.49 -22.59 15.89
C ASN A 65 -3.64 -21.68 16.33
N ARG A 66 -4.60 -22.23 17.09
CA ARG A 66 -5.84 -21.55 17.48
C ARG A 66 -5.61 -20.21 18.18
N GLY A 67 -4.73 -20.16 19.17
CA GLY A 67 -4.49 -18.92 19.92
C GLY A 67 -3.87 -17.78 19.10
N SER A 68 -3.06 -18.10 18.08
CA SER A 68 -2.55 -17.08 17.15
C SER A 68 -3.62 -16.68 16.13
N TYR A 69 -4.37 -17.66 15.62
CA TYR A 69 -5.47 -17.43 14.68
C TYR A 69 -6.58 -16.55 15.27
N GLU A 70 -6.98 -16.77 16.52
CA GLU A 70 -8.05 -15.99 17.17
C GLU A 70 -7.66 -14.53 17.36
N ARG A 71 -6.40 -14.26 17.73
CA ARG A 71 -5.86 -12.90 17.89
C ARG A 71 -5.62 -12.17 16.58
N MET A 72 -5.44 -12.89 15.47
CA MET A 72 -5.25 -12.29 14.15
C MET A 72 -6.48 -11.52 13.71
N GLN A 73 -6.31 -10.26 13.33
CA GLN A 73 -7.36 -9.37 12.87
C GLN A 73 -7.03 -8.85 11.47
N GLU A 74 -8.03 -8.18 10.88
CA GLU A 74 -7.84 -7.49 9.62
C GLU A 74 -6.80 -6.35 9.75
N GLY A 75 -5.97 -6.19 8.72
CA GLY A 75 -4.87 -5.21 8.68
C GLY A 75 -3.56 -5.67 9.31
N ASP A 76 -3.58 -6.74 10.11
CA ASP A 76 -2.39 -7.31 10.74
C ASP A 76 -1.40 -7.83 9.69
N ASP A 77 -0.11 -7.67 9.97
CA ASP A 77 0.94 -8.20 9.09
C ASP A 77 1.06 -9.71 9.23
N VAL A 78 1.27 -10.39 8.11
CA VAL A 78 1.55 -11.82 8.07
C VAL A 78 2.79 -12.09 7.23
N LEU A 79 3.70 -12.88 7.76
CA LEU A 79 4.91 -13.31 7.09
C LEU A 79 4.98 -14.83 7.01
N ILE A 80 5.32 -15.35 5.83
CA ILE A 80 5.63 -16.77 5.66
C ILE A 80 7.14 -16.93 5.61
N VAL A 81 7.67 -17.77 6.51
CA VAL A 81 9.09 -18.08 6.63
C VAL A 81 9.30 -19.52 6.19
N GLU A 82 10.08 -19.72 5.15
CA GLU A 82 10.49 -21.05 4.69
C GLU A 82 11.95 -21.29 5.07
N GLY A 83 12.21 -22.33 5.87
CA GLY A 83 13.56 -22.66 6.28
C GLY A 83 14.24 -21.50 7.02
N SER A 84 15.21 -20.85 6.37
CA SER A 84 15.98 -19.74 6.92
C SER A 84 15.65 -18.39 6.27
N SER A 85 14.61 -18.29 5.44
CA SER A 85 14.27 -17.07 4.71
C SER A 85 12.80 -16.68 4.90
N VAL A 86 12.55 -15.38 5.04
CA VAL A 86 11.22 -14.80 4.87
C VAL A 86 10.90 -14.85 3.38
N ARG A 87 9.79 -15.51 3.02
CA ARG A 87 9.31 -15.74 1.64
C ARG A 87 8.16 -14.86 1.22
N LEU A 88 7.35 -14.43 2.18
CA LEU A 88 6.19 -13.61 1.93
C LEU A 88 6.05 -12.59 3.04
N ILE A 89 5.61 -11.39 2.68
CA ILE A 89 4.90 -10.47 3.57
C ILE A 89 3.57 -10.08 2.93
N GLY A 90 2.55 -9.86 3.74
CA GLY A 90 1.26 -9.33 3.33
C GLY A 90 0.45 -8.89 4.54
N LYS A 91 -0.81 -8.51 4.30
CA LYS A 91 -1.74 -8.09 5.36
C LYS A 91 -3.00 -8.94 5.35
N ILE A 92 -3.51 -9.26 6.52
CA ILE A 92 -4.72 -10.07 6.66
C ILE A 92 -5.92 -9.24 6.21
N ALA A 93 -6.65 -9.73 5.22
CA ALA A 93 -7.89 -9.12 4.74
C ALA A 93 -9.12 -9.72 5.42
N ALA A 94 -9.11 -11.04 5.62
CA ALA A 94 -10.19 -11.75 6.31
C ALA A 94 -9.73 -13.14 6.75
N LYS A 95 -10.52 -13.79 7.61
CA LYS A 95 -10.29 -15.17 8.03
C LYS A 95 -11.61 -15.95 8.15
N ILE A 96 -11.56 -17.27 7.94
CA ILE A 96 -12.68 -18.21 8.12
C ILE A 96 -12.15 -19.55 8.63
N GLU A 97 -12.91 -20.24 9.48
CA GLU A 97 -12.67 -21.65 9.81
C GLU A 97 -13.61 -22.50 8.93
N SER A 98 -13.08 -23.27 7.98
CA SER A 98 -13.90 -24.02 7.03
C SER A 98 -13.20 -25.26 6.46
N LEU A 99 -13.69 -26.42 6.88
CA LEU A 99 -13.28 -27.72 6.32
C LEU A 99 -13.64 -27.86 4.84
N SER A 100 -14.81 -27.37 4.42
CA SER A 100 -15.26 -27.51 3.03
C SER A 100 -14.40 -26.67 2.09
N LEU A 101 -14.07 -25.44 2.48
CA LEU A 101 -13.15 -24.59 1.71
C LEU A 101 -11.73 -25.16 1.73
N SER A 102 -11.26 -25.68 2.87
CA SER A 102 -9.95 -26.33 2.94
C SER A 102 -9.85 -27.49 1.94
N ARG A 103 -10.88 -28.31 1.79
CA ARG A 103 -10.89 -29.44 0.84
C ARG A 103 -10.99 -28.99 -0.62
N GLU A 104 -11.65 -27.87 -0.88
CA GLU A 104 -11.65 -27.25 -2.21
C GLU A 104 -10.27 -26.72 -2.59
N LEU A 105 -9.63 -25.99 -1.66
CA LEU A 105 -8.34 -25.35 -1.90
C LEU A 105 -7.19 -26.36 -1.93
N TRP A 106 -7.16 -27.26 -0.95
CA TRP A 106 -6.04 -28.16 -0.68
C TRP A 106 -6.56 -29.58 -0.54
N LYS A 107 -6.47 -30.33 -1.65
CA LYS A 107 -6.85 -31.74 -1.66
C LYS A 107 -5.80 -32.56 -0.89
N PRO A 108 -6.22 -33.55 -0.07
CA PRO A 108 -5.28 -34.45 0.56
C PRO A 108 -4.46 -35.18 -0.51
N LEU A 109 -3.16 -35.34 -0.26
CA LEU A 109 -2.30 -36.20 -1.09
C LEU A 109 -2.73 -37.66 -0.89
N ARG A 110 -2.74 -38.45 -1.96
CA ARG A 110 -3.19 -39.85 -1.92
C ARG A 110 -2.39 -40.63 -0.87
N GLY A 111 -3.08 -41.20 0.12
CA GLY A 111 -2.50 -42.09 1.12
C GLY A 111 -2.03 -41.40 2.42
N GLU A 112 -2.17 -40.07 2.53
CA GLU A 112 -1.92 -39.35 3.79
C GLU A 112 -3.21 -39.23 4.63
N THR A 113 -3.05 -39.03 5.95
CA THR A 113 -4.17 -38.72 6.85
C THR A 113 -4.89 -37.45 6.39
N ASP A 114 -6.19 -37.32 6.72
CA ASP A 114 -7.08 -36.19 6.36
C ASP A 114 -6.70 -34.88 7.10
N THR A 115 -5.41 -34.53 7.12
CA THR A 115 -4.92 -33.29 7.72
C THR A 115 -5.37 -32.14 6.85
N THR A 116 -6.36 -31.40 7.35
CA THR A 116 -6.94 -30.25 6.66
C THR A 116 -6.55 -28.95 7.34
N TRP A 117 -6.49 -27.89 6.54
CA TRP A 117 -5.97 -26.59 6.94
C TRP A 117 -7.16 -25.65 7.09
N GLU A 118 -8.00 -25.94 8.07
CA GLU A 118 -9.32 -25.33 8.21
C GLU A 118 -9.28 -23.87 8.66
N LEU A 119 -8.20 -23.45 9.34
CA LEU A 119 -7.99 -22.06 9.74
C LEU A 119 -7.46 -21.26 8.55
N ILE A 120 -8.38 -20.72 7.74
CA ILE A 120 -8.09 -20.09 6.47
C ILE A 120 -8.04 -18.57 6.64
N TYR A 121 -7.11 -17.93 5.95
CA TYR A 121 -6.99 -16.48 5.89
C TYR A 121 -6.62 -15.99 4.49
N PHE A 122 -7.18 -14.84 4.15
CA PHE A 122 -7.04 -14.16 2.86
C PHE A 122 -6.06 -13.00 3.04
N ILE A 123 -5.07 -12.91 2.15
CA ILE A 123 -3.92 -12.03 2.32
C ILE A 123 -3.91 -10.98 1.21
N ALA A 124 -4.01 -9.72 1.61
CA ALA A 124 -3.85 -8.55 0.74
C ALA A 124 -2.39 -8.11 0.69
N ASN A 125 -2.08 -7.29 -0.31
CA ASN A 125 -0.81 -6.58 -0.42
C ASN A 125 0.43 -7.49 -0.36
N THR A 126 0.30 -8.71 -0.92
CA THR A 126 1.35 -9.73 -0.87
C THR A 126 2.58 -9.33 -1.65
N ARG A 127 3.75 -9.59 -1.07
CA ARG A 127 5.05 -9.43 -1.72
C ARG A 127 5.93 -10.62 -1.43
N GLU A 128 6.47 -11.20 -2.50
CA GLU A 128 7.50 -12.23 -2.40
C GLU A 128 8.81 -11.62 -1.92
N LEU A 129 9.40 -12.31 -0.94
CA LEU A 129 10.66 -11.96 -0.35
C LEU A 129 11.67 -13.12 -0.45
N ASP A 130 12.94 -12.76 -0.38
CA ASP A 130 14.06 -13.68 -0.13
C ASP A 130 15.02 -13.01 0.85
N LEU A 131 14.50 -12.73 2.05
CA LEU A 131 15.25 -12.07 3.11
C LEU A 131 15.68 -13.12 4.14
N PRO A 132 16.97 -13.23 4.51
CA PRO A 132 17.38 -14.13 5.57
C PRO A 132 16.62 -13.83 6.87
N PHE A 133 16.03 -14.85 7.49
CA PHE A 133 15.22 -14.71 8.70
C PHE A 133 16.03 -14.12 9.87
N SER A 134 17.34 -14.34 9.89
CA SER A 134 18.26 -13.71 10.85
C SER A 134 18.33 -12.18 10.72
N GLU A 135 18.22 -11.65 9.49
CA GLU A 135 18.19 -10.20 9.23
C GLU A 135 16.87 -9.60 9.71
N PHE A 136 15.76 -10.29 9.44
CA PHE A 136 14.45 -9.96 9.99
C PHE A 136 14.46 -9.95 11.54
N CYS A 137 15.05 -10.99 12.16
CA CYS A 137 15.19 -11.04 13.62
C CYS A 137 15.94 -9.82 14.14
N ARG A 138 17.05 -9.44 13.50
CA ARG A 138 17.85 -8.28 13.93
C ARG A 138 17.06 -6.96 13.88
N VAL A 139 16.31 -6.72 12.81
CA VAL A 139 15.58 -5.44 12.66
C VAL A 139 14.39 -5.34 13.62
N VAL A 140 13.70 -6.45 13.88
CA VAL A 140 12.56 -6.50 14.83
C VAL A 140 13.02 -6.61 16.29
N GLY A 141 14.28 -6.99 16.53
CA GLY A 141 14.88 -7.06 17.87
C GLY A 141 14.83 -8.44 18.53
N TYR A 142 14.68 -9.51 17.75
CA TYR A 142 14.96 -10.87 18.18
C TYR A 142 16.45 -11.20 18.07
N GLU A 143 16.88 -12.21 18.84
CA GLU A 143 18.22 -12.81 18.65
C GLU A 143 18.34 -13.41 17.25
N PRO A 144 19.47 -13.21 16.52
CA PRO A 144 19.65 -13.77 15.18
C PRO A 144 19.56 -15.32 15.13
N SER A 145 19.80 -15.98 16.26
CA SER A 145 19.69 -17.44 16.43
C SER A 145 18.26 -17.92 16.71
N TYR A 146 17.29 -17.00 16.85
CA TYR A 146 15.89 -17.33 17.08
C TYR A 146 15.36 -18.25 15.98
N ARG A 147 14.73 -19.34 16.39
CA ARG A 147 14.12 -20.32 15.49
C ARG A 147 12.62 -20.25 15.61
N LEU A 148 11.97 -19.81 14.53
CA LEU A 148 10.53 -19.84 14.43
C LEU A 148 10.02 -21.29 14.44
N ARG A 149 8.91 -21.54 15.15
CA ARG A 149 8.29 -22.87 15.23
C ARG A 149 6.80 -22.79 14.96
N GLY A 150 6.37 -23.23 13.78
CA GLY A 150 4.96 -23.23 13.40
C GLY A 150 4.41 -21.80 13.29
N PHE A 151 3.21 -21.58 13.80
CA PHE A 151 2.51 -20.30 13.75
C PHE A 151 2.65 -19.52 15.07
N ALA A 152 3.26 -18.34 15.01
CA ALA A 152 3.47 -17.48 16.18
C ALA A 152 3.08 -16.02 15.89
N SER A 153 2.72 -15.27 16.93
CA SER A 153 2.68 -13.80 16.87
C SER A 153 4.04 -13.23 17.26
N ILE A 154 4.38 -12.08 16.70
CA ILE A 154 5.50 -11.27 17.19
C ILE A 154 5.13 -10.68 18.56
N ALA A 155 6.11 -10.59 19.46
CA ALA A 155 5.89 -10.03 20.79
C ALA A 155 5.62 -8.51 20.69
N ALA A 156 4.67 -8.01 21.49
CA ALA A 156 4.20 -6.63 21.41
C ALA A 156 5.32 -5.62 21.64
N ASP A 157 6.19 -5.86 22.64
CA ASP A 157 7.36 -5.04 22.95
C ASP A 157 8.32 -4.93 21.76
N LYS A 158 8.47 -6.00 20.97
CA LYS A 158 9.33 -6.00 19.77
C LYS A 158 8.72 -5.16 18.66
N LEU A 159 7.42 -5.26 18.44
CA LEU A 159 6.72 -4.43 17.46
C LEU A 159 6.72 -2.96 17.88
N GLU A 160 6.43 -2.64 19.13
CA GLU A 160 6.52 -1.27 19.65
C GLU A 160 7.92 -0.68 19.45
N ASN A 161 8.97 -1.43 19.79
CA ASN A 161 10.35 -1.01 19.56
C ASN A 161 10.69 -0.85 18.07
N PHE A 162 10.11 -1.66 17.19
CA PHE A 162 10.27 -1.54 15.75
C PHE A 162 9.59 -0.26 15.24
N TYR A 163 8.31 -0.05 15.54
CA TYR A 163 7.54 1.09 15.06
C TYR A 163 7.92 2.43 15.72
N ALA A 164 8.59 2.38 16.88
CA ALA A 164 9.25 3.55 17.46
C ALA A 164 10.47 4.01 16.63
N LYS A 165 11.12 3.10 15.90
CA LYS A 165 12.32 3.37 15.09
C LYS A 165 12.03 3.49 13.61
N TYR A 166 11.02 2.79 13.13
CA TYR A 166 10.72 2.65 11.70
C TYR A 166 9.23 2.90 11.44
N ASP A 167 8.90 3.01 10.17
CA ASP A 167 7.56 3.38 9.70
C ASP A 167 6.67 2.22 9.30
N ASP A 168 7.07 1.47 8.29
CA ASP A 168 6.23 0.43 7.71
C ASP A 168 7.04 -0.85 7.58
N LEU A 169 6.63 -1.90 8.30
CA LEU A 169 7.32 -3.18 8.30
C LEU A 169 7.48 -3.72 6.89
N TYR A 170 6.40 -3.64 6.08
CA TYR A 170 6.44 -4.07 4.69
C TYR A 170 7.55 -3.38 3.90
N SER A 171 7.59 -2.05 3.93
CA SER A 171 8.52 -1.27 3.11
C SER A 171 9.95 -1.45 3.59
N VAL A 172 10.18 -1.50 4.91
CA VAL A 172 11.47 -1.80 5.51
C VAL A 172 12.03 -3.14 5.01
N LEU A 173 11.24 -4.22 5.05
CA LEU A 173 11.72 -5.54 4.62
C LEU A 173 12.01 -5.59 3.11
N VAL A 174 11.19 -4.91 2.30
CA VAL A 174 11.44 -4.82 0.85
C VAL A 174 12.72 -4.03 0.55
N ARG A 175 13.00 -2.94 1.28
CA ARG A 175 14.26 -2.19 1.16
C ARG A 175 15.46 -3.06 1.52
N MET A 176 15.40 -3.76 2.65
CA MET A 176 16.46 -4.67 3.10
C MET A 176 16.79 -5.73 2.04
N GLN A 177 15.77 -6.35 1.43
CA GLN A 177 15.97 -7.31 0.36
C GLN A 177 16.64 -6.70 -0.88
N ARG A 178 16.36 -5.44 -1.20
CA ARG A 178 17.00 -4.73 -2.31
C ARG A 178 18.43 -4.28 -1.98
N GLY A 179 18.92 -4.52 -0.76
CA GLY A 179 20.20 -4.00 -0.27
C GLY A 179 20.19 -2.49 -0.05
N GLU A 180 19.00 -1.88 0.06
CA GLU A 180 18.83 -0.46 0.33
C GLU A 180 18.97 -0.18 1.84
N SER A 181 19.53 0.97 2.19
CA SER A 181 19.60 1.43 3.58
C SER A 181 18.20 1.71 4.14
N VAL A 182 17.93 1.23 5.35
CA VAL A 182 16.71 1.52 6.10
C VAL A 182 16.94 2.75 6.98
N VAL A 183 16.04 3.73 6.90
CA VAL A 183 16.13 5.00 7.61
C VAL A 183 15.29 4.93 8.87
N GLN A 184 15.88 5.33 10.00
CA GLN A 184 15.12 5.47 11.24
C GLN A 184 14.29 6.75 11.21
N ARG A 185 13.04 6.67 11.68
CA ARG A 185 12.18 7.82 11.90
C ARG A 185 12.87 8.80 12.85
N THR A 186 12.76 10.09 12.54
CA THR A 186 13.03 11.13 13.52
C THR A 186 11.76 11.28 14.37
N PRO A 187 11.84 11.27 15.71
CA PRO A 187 10.67 11.55 16.53
C PRO A 187 10.09 12.90 16.16
N ASP A 188 8.78 12.97 15.96
CA ASP A 188 8.10 14.24 15.78
C ASP A 188 8.38 15.13 17.01
N PRO A 189 8.99 16.33 16.84
CA PRO A 189 9.22 17.26 17.93
C PRO A 189 7.96 17.57 18.74
N ALA A 190 6.78 17.56 18.11
CA ALA A 190 5.50 17.78 18.77
C ALA A 190 5.12 16.63 19.72
N MET A 191 5.39 15.38 19.31
CA MET A 191 5.18 14.20 20.17
C MET A 191 6.17 14.13 21.35
N ALA A 192 7.41 14.59 21.15
CA ALA A 192 8.44 14.57 22.19
C ALA A 192 8.17 15.54 23.35
N LEU A 193 7.36 16.59 23.13
CA LEU A 193 7.09 17.65 24.11
C LEU A 193 5.79 17.44 24.91
N GLY A 194 5.05 16.35 24.69
CA GLY A 194 3.79 16.08 25.42
C GLY A 194 2.72 17.15 25.23
N ALA A 195 2.88 18.04 24.24
CA ALA A 195 1.87 19.01 23.87
C ALA A 195 0.74 18.24 23.19
N ARG A 196 -0.50 18.45 23.65
CA ARG A 196 -1.65 18.20 22.78
C ARG A 196 -1.39 19.04 21.54
N ALA A 197 -1.11 18.37 20.42
CA ALA A 197 -1.17 19.01 19.12
C ALA A 197 -2.64 19.32 18.90
N ASP A 198 -3.09 20.45 19.41
CA ASP A 198 -4.12 21.20 18.72
C ASP A 198 -3.54 21.39 17.31
N ALA A 199 -4.23 20.85 16.31
CA ALA A 199 -3.81 20.83 14.91
C ALA A 199 -3.89 22.23 14.27
N GLU A 200 -3.35 23.24 14.96
CA GLU A 200 -3.21 24.62 14.51
C GLU A 200 -1.72 24.90 14.31
N GLY A 201 -1.18 24.34 13.25
CA GLY A 201 0.23 24.51 12.91
C GLY A 201 0.62 24.05 11.51
N LEU A 202 -0.35 23.75 10.64
CA LEU A 202 -0.08 23.80 9.21
C LEU A 202 0.05 25.27 8.85
N VAL A 203 1.17 25.65 8.24
CA VAL A 203 1.37 26.99 7.71
C VAL A 203 0.28 27.21 6.66
N GLU A 204 -0.77 27.96 6.99
CA GLU A 204 -1.62 28.61 5.99
C GLU A 204 -0.74 29.60 5.24
N ILE A 205 -0.18 29.16 4.12
CA ILE A 205 0.46 30.05 3.16
C ILE A 205 -0.70 30.82 2.52
N GLN A 206 -0.77 32.12 2.81
CA GLN A 206 -1.76 33.02 2.23
C GLN A 206 -1.76 32.87 0.71
N ALA A 207 -2.92 32.57 0.16
CA ALA A 207 -3.17 32.66 -1.26
C ALA A 207 -3.03 34.14 -1.67
N GLU A 208 -1.92 34.50 -2.29
CA GLU A 208 -1.81 35.76 -3.00
C GLU A 208 -2.46 35.58 -4.38
N ASP A 209 -3.73 36.01 -4.47
CA ASP A 209 -4.52 36.13 -5.70
C ASP A 209 -4.05 37.29 -6.57
N VAL A 210 -3.98 37.10 -7.89
CA VAL A 210 -4.69 37.95 -8.86
C VAL A 210 -5.19 37.09 -10.01
N GLU A 211 -6.51 37.16 -10.22
CA GLU A 211 -7.29 36.61 -11.32
C GLU A 211 -6.76 37.00 -12.71
N GLU A 212 -6.73 36.03 -13.62
CA GLU A 212 -7.10 36.27 -15.02
C GLU A 212 -8.27 35.37 -15.38
N VAL A 213 -9.47 35.91 -15.20
CA VAL A 213 -10.71 35.36 -15.74
C VAL A 213 -10.85 35.83 -17.19
N PHE A 214 -10.69 34.92 -18.15
CA PHE A 214 -11.44 34.98 -19.40
C PHE A 214 -12.08 33.62 -19.72
N ARG A 215 -13.40 33.68 -19.84
CA ARG A 215 -14.41 32.63 -20.09
C ARG A 215 -13.98 31.41 -20.89
N THR A 216 -14.43 30.24 -20.42
CA THR A 216 -15.43 29.41 -21.14
C THR A 216 -15.99 28.35 -20.18
N ASP A 217 -17.07 27.68 -20.58
CA ASP A 217 -17.61 26.43 -20.01
C ASP A 217 -16.60 25.24 -20.05
N LEU A 218 -15.30 25.51 -19.92
CA LEU A 218 -14.21 24.55 -19.96
C LEU A 218 -13.75 24.26 -18.53
N VAL A 219 -13.80 22.98 -18.19
CA VAL A 219 -13.24 22.44 -16.95
C VAL A 219 -11.74 22.75 -16.88
N SER A 220 -11.27 23.34 -15.76
CA SER A 220 -9.85 23.64 -15.53
C SER A 220 -8.97 22.41 -15.77
N ASP A 221 -7.78 22.59 -16.35
CA ASP A 221 -6.83 21.50 -16.60
C ASP A 221 -6.49 20.72 -15.33
N HIS A 222 -6.45 21.37 -14.17
CA HIS A 222 -6.29 20.70 -12.88
C HIS A 222 -7.37 19.64 -12.66
N VAL A 223 -8.64 20.04 -12.75
CA VAL A 223 -9.80 19.17 -12.55
C VAL A 223 -9.84 18.06 -13.60
N LYS A 224 -9.47 18.37 -14.85
CA LYS A 224 -9.37 17.38 -15.93
C LYS A 224 -8.30 16.33 -15.67
N MET A 225 -7.10 16.73 -15.22
CA MET A 225 -6.02 15.80 -14.88
C MET A 225 -6.37 14.97 -13.65
N GLN A 226 -6.99 15.58 -12.64
CA GLN A 226 -7.45 14.91 -11.42
C GLN A 226 -8.45 13.80 -11.75
N TRP A 227 -9.43 14.10 -12.61
CA TRP A 227 -10.39 13.11 -13.11
C TRP A 227 -9.71 11.98 -13.90
N LYS A 228 -8.79 12.29 -14.81
CA LYS A 228 -8.07 11.26 -15.58
C LYS A 228 -7.26 10.33 -14.68
N LEU A 229 -6.53 10.87 -13.71
CA LEU A 229 -5.78 10.08 -12.74
C LEU A 229 -6.71 9.22 -11.89
N ALA A 230 -7.88 9.71 -11.51
CA ALA A 230 -8.87 8.91 -10.81
C ALA A 230 -9.39 7.75 -11.67
N MET A 231 -9.74 8.00 -12.92
CA MET A 231 -10.17 6.96 -13.86
C MET A 231 -9.07 5.91 -14.12
N LEU A 232 -7.83 6.36 -14.28
CA LEU A 232 -6.68 5.48 -14.46
C LEU A 232 -6.42 4.62 -13.21
N GLY A 233 -6.58 5.17 -12.00
CA GLY A 233 -6.45 4.40 -10.76
C GLY A 233 -7.45 3.25 -10.68
N LEU A 234 -8.72 3.50 -11.02
CA LEU A 234 -9.73 2.44 -11.09
C LEU A 234 -9.38 1.37 -12.13
N LYS A 235 -8.85 1.77 -13.30
CA LYS A 235 -8.37 0.83 -14.35
C LYS A 235 -7.13 0.05 -13.92
N ALA A 236 -6.35 0.56 -12.95
CA ALA A 236 -5.25 -0.15 -12.31
C ALA A 236 -5.74 -1.14 -11.22
N GLY A 237 -7.03 -1.17 -10.93
CA GLY A 237 -7.60 -1.97 -9.84
C GLY A 237 -7.33 -1.38 -8.46
N GLU A 238 -6.94 -0.10 -8.40
CA GLU A 238 -6.73 0.66 -7.18
C GLU A 238 -8.04 1.33 -6.74
N ARG A 239 -8.18 1.60 -5.45
CA ARG A 239 -9.13 2.58 -4.96
C ARG A 239 -8.54 3.97 -5.12
N VAL A 240 -9.40 4.96 -5.27
CA VAL A 240 -8.96 6.34 -5.53
C VAL A 240 -9.54 7.27 -4.50
N TRP A 241 -8.67 8.03 -3.87
CA TRP A 241 -9.07 9.11 -3.00
C TRP A 241 -8.66 10.47 -3.60
N VAL A 242 -9.52 11.45 -3.42
CA VAL A 242 -9.42 12.84 -3.89
C VAL A 242 -9.96 13.73 -2.77
N PRO A 243 -9.40 14.92 -2.50
CA PRO A 243 -9.91 15.82 -1.48
C PRO A 243 -11.40 16.10 -1.63
N VAL A 244 -12.14 16.12 -0.51
CA VAL A 244 -13.61 16.26 -0.49
C VAL A 244 -14.07 17.51 -1.27
N ALA A 245 -13.32 18.62 -1.14
CA ALA A 245 -13.59 19.87 -1.85
C ALA A 245 -13.54 19.73 -3.39
N ASP A 246 -12.73 18.80 -3.89
CA ASP A 246 -12.55 18.55 -5.32
C ASP A 246 -13.48 17.44 -5.84
N GLN A 247 -13.89 16.49 -5.00
CA GLN A 247 -14.87 15.46 -5.38
C GLN A 247 -16.15 16.08 -5.96
N ALA A 248 -16.66 17.13 -5.32
CA ALA A 248 -17.85 17.85 -5.79
C ALA A 248 -17.64 18.52 -7.17
N LYS A 249 -16.41 18.95 -7.49
CA LYS A 249 -16.06 19.52 -8.80
C LYS A 249 -16.02 18.43 -9.87
N LEU A 250 -15.41 17.27 -9.56
CA LEU A 250 -15.33 16.12 -10.44
C LEU A 250 -16.72 15.54 -10.74
N GLN A 251 -17.59 15.47 -9.73
CA GLN A 251 -18.97 15.00 -9.91
C GLN A 251 -19.77 15.94 -10.83
N ARG A 252 -19.61 17.27 -10.68
CA ARG A 252 -20.29 18.25 -11.55
C ARG A 252 -19.75 18.26 -12.98
N ALA A 253 -18.44 18.12 -13.15
CA ALA A 253 -17.77 18.22 -14.44
C ALA A 253 -17.82 16.93 -15.27
N TYR A 254 -17.79 15.77 -14.61
CA TYR A 254 -17.60 14.46 -15.26
C TYR A 254 -18.54 13.36 -14.75
N GLU A 255 -19.53 13.68 -13.90
CA GLU A 255 -20.44 12.70 -13.28
C GLU A 255 -19.69 11.58 -12.51
N PHE A 256 -18.46 11.86 -12.10
CA PHE A 256 -17.60 10.89 -11.43
C PHE A 256 -17.87 10.86 -9.92
N SER A 257 -18.13 9.66 -9.38
CA SER A 257 -18.48 9.45 -7.95
C SER A 257 -17.81 8.22 -7.33
N SER A 258 -16.89 7.58 -8.05
CA SER A 258 -16.21 6.34 -7.61
C SER A 258 -14.97 6.64 -6.76
N PHE A 259 -15.18 7.33 -5.64
CA PHE A 259 -14.13 7.65 -4.67
C PHE A 259 -14.11 6.66 -3.50
N ASP A 260 -12.94 6.45 -2.89
CA ASP A 260 -12.82 5.78 -1.59
C ASP A 260 -13.33 6.75 -0.48
N PRO A 261 -14.36 6.37 0.29
CA PRO A 261 -14.93 7.22 1.32
C PRO A 261 -14.04 7.36 2.57
N GLU A 262 -13.11 6.42 2.81
CA GLU A 262 -12.28 6.37 4.01
C GLU A 262 -10.81 6.12 3.66
N PHE A 263 -10.08 7.21 3.41
CA PHE A 263 -8.67 7.11 3.01
C PHE A 263 -7.80 6.39 4.04
N THR A 264 -7.86 6.79 5.31
CA THR A 264 -6.96 6.27 6.37
C THR A 264 -7.33 4.88 6.87
N SER A 265 -8.49 4.35 6.49
CA SER A 265 -8.90 3.01 6.90
C SER A 265 -7.87 1.99 6.42
N GLY A 266 -7.13 1.38 7.36
CA GLY A 266 -6.09 0.39 7.08
C GLY A 266 -4.69 0.92 6.78
N ILE A 267 -4.45 2.25 6.76
CA ILE A 267 -3.14 2.86 6.52
C ILE A 267 -2.60 3.50 7.80
N ASP A 268 -1.34 3.22 8.14
CA ASP A 268 -0.66 3.80 9.30
C ASP A 268 -0.04 5.17 9.00
N LEU A 269 -0.88 6.12 8.55
CA LEU A 269 -0.51 7.52 8.32
C LEU A 269 -1.62 8.43 8.83
N PRO A 270 -1.30 9.57 9.49
CA PRO A 270 -2.33 10.49 9.94
C PRO A 270 -3.06 11.11 8.74
N HIS A 271 -4.39 11.26 8.87
CA HIS A 271 -5.26 11.76 7.81
C HIS A 271 -4.79 13.12 7.27
N SER A 272 -4.34 14.02 8.14
CA SER A 272 -3.98 15.40 7.82
C SER A 272 -2.85 15.55 6.78
N TYR A 273 -1.96 14.57 6.68
CA TYR A 273 -0.82 14.63 5.75
C TYR A 273 -1.14 14.13 4.36
N VAL A 274 -2.26 13.41 4.21
CA VAL A 274 -2.67 12.84 2.92
C VAL A 274 -3.92 13.54 2.37
N GLU A 275 -4.75 14.15 3.23
CA GLU A 275 -6.02 14.78 2.83
C GLU A 275 -5.94 15.98 1.91
N ASN A 276 -4.72 16.48 1.68
CA ASN A 276 -4.46 17.62 0.83
C ASN A 276 -3.71 17.24 -0.44
N ILE A 277 -3.46 15.95 -0.68
CA ILE A 277 -2.85 15.45 -1.92
C ILE A 277 -3.93 15.36 -3.00
N ASP A 278 -3.68 15.86 -4.20
CA ASP A 278 -4.74 16.00 -5.20
C ASP A 278 -5.36 14.68 -5.64
N VAL A 279 -4.55 13.62 -5.79
CA VAL A 279 -5.03 12.26 -6.05
C VAL A 279 -4.13 11.25 -5.34
N VAL A 280 -4.73 10.27 -4.67
CA VAL A 280 -4.01 9.12 -4.10
C VAL A 280 -4.64 7.83 -4.59
N TRP A 281 -3.79 6.94 -5.12
CA TRP A 281 -4.17 5.57 -5.42
C TRP A 281 -3.86 4.70 -4.20
N LYS A 282 -4.82 3.87 -3.82
CA LYS A 282 -4.81 3.09 -2.59
C LYS A 282 -5.17 1.62 -2.87
N GLN A 283 -4.36 0.74 -2.29
CA GLN A 283 -4.73 -0.64 -2.00
C GLN A 283 -5.25 -0.69 -0.57
N GLU A 284 -6.15 -1.61 -0.21
CA GLU A 284 -6.84 -1.65 1.10
C GLU A 284 -6.02 -1.09 2.28
N PHE A 285 -4.82 -1.65 2.50
CA PHE A 285 -3.97 -1.30 3.64
C PHE A 285 -2.70 -0.51 3.29
N ARG A 286 -2.54 0.00 2.06
CA ARG A 286 -1.32 0.70 1.62
C ARG A 286 -1.57 1.72 0.51
N ILE A 287 -0.75 2.77 0.49
CA ILE A 287 -0.69 3.69 -0.66
C ILE A 287 -0.02 2.99 -1.85
N GLY A 288 -0.69 3.03 -3.00
CA GLY A 288 -0.18 2.56 -4.28
C GLY A 288 0.62 3.63 -5.01
N ALA A 289 0.13 4.88 -5.03
CA ALA A 289 0.80 6.05 -5.60
C ALA A 289 0.17 7.37 -5.10
N ALA A 290 0.93 8.46 -5.12
CA ALA A 290 0.45 9.80 -4.77
C ALA A 290 0.75 10.80 -5.90
N TYR A 291 -0.20 11.69 -6.20
CA TYR A 291 -0.12 12.63 -7.31
C TYR A 291 -0.48 14.05 -6.85
N GLU A 292 0.38 14.99 -7.21
CA GLU A 292 0.24 16.43 -6.98
C GLU A 292 0.19 17.12 -8.34
N ILE A 293 -0.91 17.82 -8.63
CA ILE A 293 -1.23 18.38 -9.94
C ILE A 293 -0.96 19.89 -9.92
N GLU A 294 0.07 20.30 -10.65
CA GLU A 294 0.56 21.67 -10.64
C GLU A 294 0.15 22.40 -11.92
N ASN A 295 -0.93 23.17 -11.85
CA ASN A 295 -1.41 23.99 -12.97
C ASN A 295 -0.91 25.45 -12.90
N SER A 296 -1.42 26.24 -11.96
CA SER A 296 -1.02 27.63 -11.67
C SER A 296 -0.39 27.81 -10.27
N THR A 297 -0.61 26.85 -9.37
CA THR A 297 0.04 26.75 -8.05
C THR A 297 1.56 26.62 -8.18
N ALA A 298 2.30 27.02 -7.15
CA ALA A 298 3.74 26.85 -7.13
C ALA A 298 4.08 25.41 -6.75
N ILE A 299 4.71 24.64 -7.66
CA ILE A 299 5.35 23.31 -7.46
C ILE A 299 5.95 23.07 -6.06
N TYR A 300 6.39 24.14 -5.41
CA TYR A 300 6.85 24.12 -4.04
C TYR A 300 5.85 23.55 -3.03
N SER A 301 4.54 23.82 -3.16
CA SER A 301 3.51 23.32 -2.24
C SER A 301 3.33 21.81 -2.34
N GLY A 302 3.17 21.27 -3.56
CA GLY A 302 3.08 19.82 -3.74
C GLY A 302 4.35 19.10 -3.25
N LEU A 303 5.52 19.69 -3.48
CA LEU A 303 6.78 19.16 -2.94
C LEU A 303 6.85 19.22 -1.41
N LEU A 304 6.26 20.21 -0.76
CA LEU A 304 6.22 20.30 0.70
C LEU A 304 5.35 19.19 1.30
N ARG A 305 4.18 18.90 0.70
CA ARG A 305 3.33 17.77 1.15
C ARG A 305 4.07 16.43 1.01
N PHE A 306 4.79 16.24 -0.09
CA PHE A 306 5.66 15.06 -0.25
C PHE A 306 6.85 15.06 0.72
N ALA A 307 7.40 16.22 1.08
CA ALA A 307 8.44 16.33 2.09
C ALA A 307 7.93 15.87 3.46
N ASP A 308 6.75 16.32 3.87
CA ASP A 308 6.14 15.97 5.15
C ASP A 308 5.84 14.46 5.21
N LEU A 309 5.26 13.91 4.15
CA LEU A 309 5.06 12.45 4.04
C LEU A 309 6.37 11.67 4.15
N ASN A 310 7.43 12.16 3.49
CA ASN A 310 8.72 11.49 3.48
C ASN A 310 9.43 11.58 4.84
N ILE A 311 9.16 12.61 5.64
CA ILE A 311 9.66 12.73 7.02
C ILE A 311 8.96 11.70 7.91
N LEU A 312 7.64 11.57 7.81
CA LEU A 312 6.84 10.66 8.62
C LEU A 312 7.03 9.18 8.23
N ALA A 313 7.22 8.94 6.94
CA ALA A 313 7.29 7.61 6.36
C ALA A 313 8.49 7.49 5.40
N PRO A 314 9.72 7.55 5.94
CA PRO A 314 10.95 7.65 5.16
C PRO A 314 11.32 6.35 4.41
N ASN A 315 10.74 5.21 4.75
CA ASN A 315 11.00 3.95 4.06
C ASN A 315 9.94 3.60 3.02
N THR A 316 8.92 4.44 2.83
CA THR A 316 7.86 4.19 1.84
C THR A 316 8.43 4.00 0.44
N LEU A 317 7.80 3.07 -0.28
CA LEU A 317 8.22 2.64 -1.62
C LEU A 317 7.26 3.06 -2.74
N TYR A 318 6.11 3.64 -2.40
CA TYR A 318 5.15 4.06 -3.41
C TYR A 318 5.70 5.27 -4.17
N PRO A 319 5.49 5.33 -5.50
CA PRO A 319 5.93 6.46 -6.29
C PRO A 319 5.10 7.71 -5.97
N MET A 320 5.78 8.85 -5.96
CA MET A 320 5.18 10.17 -5.83
C MET A 320 5.38 10.94 -7.13
N PHE A 321 4.30 11.52 -7.67
CA PHE A 321 4.32 12.19 -8.97
C PHE A 321 3.94 13.65 -8.83
N ILE A 322 4.77 14.52 -9.40
CA ILE A 322 4.37 15.89 -9.74
C ILE A 322 3.85 15.86 -11.17
N VAL A 323 2.58 16.21 -11.32
CA VAL A 323 1.83 16.18 -12.57
C VAL A 323 1.69 17.61 -13.08
N ALA A 324 2.31 17.95 -14.20
CA ALA A 324 2.26 19.31 -14.74
C ALA A 324 2.47 19.34 -16.27
N PRO A 325 2.23 20.46 -16.97
CA PRO A 325 2.63 20.62 -18.35
C PRO A 325 4.15 20.45 -18.54
N ALA A 326 4.59 19.93 -19.69
CA ALA A 326 6.01 19.67 -19.96
C ALA A 326 6.92 20.90 -19.74
N SER A 327 6.40 22.10 -20.00
CA SER A 327 7.11 23.38 -19.79
C SER A 327 7.53 23.63 -18.34
N ARG A 328 6.82 23.05 -17.36
CA ARG A 328 7.08 23.22 -15.93
C ARG A 328 8.18 22.30 -15.37
N LYS A 329 8.66 21.34 -16.16
CA LYS A 329 9.67 20.35 -15.76
C LYS A 329 10.97 21.00 -15.23
N ASN A 330 11.47 22.02 -15.91
CA ASN A 330 12.70 22.72 -15.49
C ASN A 330 12.50 23.43 -14.15
N ARG A 331 11.33 24.02 -13.91
CA ARG A 331 10.99 24.63 -12.62
C ARG A 331 10.97 23.59 -11.50
N LEU A 332 10.40 22.40 -11.74
CA LEU A 332 10.46 21.30 -10.77
C LEU A 332 11.90 20.86 -10.48
N ARG A 333 12.74 20.75 -11.51
CA ARG A 333 14.17 20.43 -11.37
C ARG A 333 14.91 21.43 -10.48
N GLU A 334 14.66 22.72 -10.68
CA GLU A 334 15.24 23.79 -9.86
C GLU A 334 14.78 23.69 -8.40
N GLN A 335 13.50 23.42 -8.16
CA GLN A 335 12.98 23.23 -6.80
C GLN A 335 13.64 22.03 -6.12
N LEU A 336 13.68 20.85 -6.77
CA LEU A 336 14.29 19.64 -6.20
C LEU A 336 15.78 19.80 -5.88
N ARG A 337 16.50 20.67 -6.58
CA ARG A 337 17.90 21.00 -6.29
C ARG A 337 18.09 21.83 -5.02
N ARG A 338 17.02 22.37 -4.42
CA ARG A 338 17.10 23.10 -3.14
C ARG A 338 17.70 22.19 -2.07
N PRO A 339 18.63 22.70 -1.23
CA PRO A 339 19.30 21.90 -0.21
C PRO A 339 18.35 21.14 0.73
N ALA A 340 17.21 21.75 1.07
CA ALA A 340 16.19 21.13 1.93
C ALA A 340 15.62 19.84 1.31
N PHE A 341 15.21 19.88 0.04
CA PHE A 341 14.61 18.73 -0.62
C PHE A 341 15.64 17.65 -0.99
N ARG A 342 16.87 18.03 -1.35
CA ARG A 342 17.98 17.08 -1.54
C ARG A 342 18.33 16.32 -0.27
N ARG A 343 18.30 16.99 0.89
CA ARG A 343 18.57 16.32 2.18
C ARG A 343 17.50 15.30 2.55
N LEU A 344 16.29 15.46 2.02
CA LEU A 344 15.20 14.49 2.14
C LEU A 344 15.21 13.44 1.02
N GLU A 345 16.19 13.49 0.10
CA GLU A 345 16.27 12.59 -1.06
C GLU A 345 14.99 12.56 -1.90
N LEU A 346 14.20 13.66 -1.89
CA LEU A 346 12.96 13.75 -2.65
C LEU A 346 13.20 13.65 -4.16
N ASP A 347 14.38 14.06 -4.59
CA ASP A 347 14.83 14.01 -5.98
C ASP A 347 15.03 12.56 -6.49
N ALA A 348 15.19 11.59 -5.58
CA ALA A 348 15.19 10.16 -5.89
C ALA A 348 13.78 9.53 -5.86
N LYS A 349 12.84 10.10 -5.08
CA LYS A 349 11.50 9.55 -4.85
C LYS A 349 10.40 10.16 -5.72
N VAL A 350 10.51 11.45 -6.02
CA VAL A 350 9.54 12.23 -6.80
C VAL A 350 9.85 12.11 -8.29
N ARG A 351 8.80 11.87 -9.08
CA ARG A 351 8.88 11.75 -10.53
C ARG A 351 8.02 12.81 -11.19
N PHE A 352 8.42 13.27 -12.37
CA PHE A 352 7.63 14.16 -13.20
C PHE A 352 6.76 13.35 -14.15
N LEU A 353 5.45 13.62 -14.17
CA LEU A 353 4.52 13.01 -15.10
C LEU A 353 3.80 14.11 -15.86
N SER A 354 4.06 14.21 -17.16
CA SER A 354 3.50 15.31 -17.95
C SER A 354 2.02 15.09 -18.28
N TYR A 355 1.29 16.18 -18.51
CA TYR A 355 -0.11 16.11 -18.97
C TYR A 355 -0.24 15.33 -20.28
N GLU A 356 0.71 15.50 -21.20
CA GLU A 356 0.76 14.80 -22.48
C GLU A 356 0.84 13.28 -22.27
N ASN A 357 1.74 12.82 -21.38
CA ASN A 357 1.85 11.40 -21.05
C ASN A 357 0.57 10.86 -20.40
N ILE A 358 -0.10 11.62 -19.53
CA ILE A 358 -1.39 11.20 -18.95
C ILE A 358 -2.44 11.07 -20.04
N ASN A 359 -2.53 12.03 -20.96
CA ASN A 359 -3.48 11.99 -22.06
C ASN A 359 -3.23 10.81 -22.99
N ASP A 360 -1.96 10.48 -23.29
CA ASP A 360 -1.60 9.31 -24.10
C ASP A 360 -2.02 8.00 -23.43
N ILE A 361 -1.77 7.87 -22.12
CA ILE A 361 -2.14 6.69 -21.34
C ILE A 361 -3.67 6.57 -21.28
N ASP A 362 -4.38 7.65 -20.97
CA ASP A 362 -5.84 7.67 -20.95
C ASP A 362 -6.45 7.30 -22.31
N SER A 363 -5.91 7.84 -23.41
CA SER A 363 -6.33 7.49 -24.76
C SER A 363 -6.12 6.01 -25.07
N PHE A 364 -4.94 5.47 -24.71
CA PHE A 364 -4.62 4.05 -24.91
C PHE A 364 -5.57 3.12 -24.13
N PHE A 365 -5.98 3.51 -22.91
CA PHE A 365 -6.89 2.71 -22.07
C PHE A 365 -8.36 3.12 -22.16
N SER A 366 -8.74 3.98 -23.10
CA SER A 366 -10.12 4.49 -23.25
C SER A 366 -11.16 3.37 -23.36
N GLY A 367 -10.87 2.31 -24.13
CA GLY A 367 -11.74 1.14 -24.32
C GLY A 367 -11.58 0.01 -23.29
N SER A 368 -10.65 0.11 -22.33
CA SER A 368 -10.42 -0.94 -21.34
C SER A 368 -10.98 -0.57 -19.97
N SER A 369 -11.58 -1.54 -19.26
CA SER A 369 -11.99 -1.36 -17.86
C SER A 369 -10.91 -1.75 -16.85
N SER A 370 -9.82 -2.40 -17.29
CA SER A 370 -8.78 -2.94 -16.41
C SER A 370 -7.44 -3.14 -17.12
N GLY A 371 -6.38 -3.48 -16.38
CA GLY A 371 -5.10 -3.91 -16.96
C GLY A 371 -4.03 -2.82 -17.05
N LEU A 372 -4.30 -1.64 -16.49
CA LEU A 372 -3.24 -0.67 -16.22
C LEU A 372 -2.37 -1.19 -15.05
N SER A 373 -1.06 -1.01 -15.14
CA SER A 373 -0.15 -1.24 -14.01
C SER A 373 0.52 0.07 -13.63
N ILE A 374 0.78 0.27 -12.33
CA ILE A 374 1.56 1.40 -11.85
C ILE A 374 2.96 1.46 -12.48
N ASP A 375 3.54 0.31 -12.82
CA ASP A 375 4.86 0.24 -13.48
C ASP A 375 4.85 0.93 -14.85
N LEU A 376 3.71 0.92 -15.56
CA LEU A 376 3.55 1.65 -16.81
C LEU A 376 3.60 3.16 -16.59
N ILE A 377 2.91 3.66 -15.55
CA ILE A 377 2.94 5.08 -15.16
C ILE A 377 4.36 5.47 -14.77
N VAL A 378 5.03 4.65 -13.96
CA VAL A 378 6.44 4.86 -13.58
C VAL A 378 7.34 4.91 -14.82
N GLY A 379 7.15 4.01 -15.78
CA GLY A 379 7.90 3.97 -17.04
C GLY A 379 7.65 5.15 -17.98
N LYS A 380 6.46 5.76 -17.92
CA LYS A 380 6.11 6.98 -18.67
C LYS A 380 6.49 8.28 -17.94
N SER A 381 6.84 8.19 -16.67
CA SER A 381 7.29 9.34 -15.88
C SER A 381 8.81 9.49 -15.90
N GLU A 382 9.27 10.70 -15.67
CA GLU A 382 10.67 11.08 -15.75
C GLU A 382 11.27 11.29 -14.35
N LYS A 383 12.49 10.79 -14.15
CA LYS A 383 13.31 11.28 -13.03
C LYS A 383 13.78 12.69 -13.39
N VAL A 384 13.69 13.60 -12.42
CA VAL A 384 13.96 15.03 -12.67
C VAL A 384 15.39 15.43 -12.31
N THR A 385 16.18 14.49 -11.78
CA THR A 385 17.55 14.66 -11.30
C THR A 385 18.61 14.77 -12.38
#